data_AF-A0A6B2CHK9-F1
#
_entry.id   AF-A0A6B2CHK9-F1
#
_cell.length_a   1.000
_cell.length_b   1.000
_cell.length_c   1.000
_cell.angle_alpha   90.00
_cell.angle_beta   90.00
_cell.angle_gamma   90.00
#
_symmetry.space_group_name_H-M   'P 1'
#
loop_
_entity.id
_entity.type
_entity.pdbx_description
1 polymer ?
#
loop_
_entity_poly.entity_id
_entity_poly.type
_entity_poly.pdbx_seq_one_letter_code
_entity_poly.pdbx_strand_id
1 'polypeptide(L)'
;PEYLDKWLEEFARDTARSPDDFIAEILHRYYDAWKIGRDSAYRLDEIVDEYLKTHVNEHRKHVIRYFAQWIKNKGFEVGDINEQLIDKFLSDYLSIRSVRESTRHAYRRTLRRFMAFIKEAKA
;
A
#
# COMPACT_ATOMS: atom_id res chain seq x y z
N PRO A 1 8.32 -14.23 30.69
CA PRO A 1 9.79 -14.27 30.55
C PRO A 1 10.41 -13.25 31.52
N GLU A 2 10.77 -13.70 32.73
CA GLU A 2 11.25 -12.83 33.83
C GLU A 2 12.47 -11.96 33.45
N TYR A 3 13.24 -12.39 32.45
CA TYR A 3 14.37 -11.63 31.92
C TYR A 3 13.95 -10.36 31.15
N LEU A 4 12.77 -10.38 30.53
CA LEU A 4 12.28 -9.27 29.70
C LEU A 4 11.75 -8.14 30.59
N ASP A 5 10.98 -8.49 31.62
CA ASP A 5 10.42 -7.53 32.58
C ASP A 5 11.54 -6.87 33.39
N LYS A 6 12.54 -7.64 33.85
CA LYS A 6 13.73 -7.08 34.51
C LYS A 6 14.52 -6.14 33.62
N TRP A 7 14.79 -6.55 32.38
CA TRP A 7 15.50 -5.69 31.42
C TRP A 7 14.73 -4.40 31.16
N LEU A 8 13.40 -4.49 31.04
CA LEU A 8 12.54 -3.33 30.81
C LEU A 8 12.54 -2.36 32.00
N GLU A 9 12.49 -2.90 33.23
CA GLU A 9 12.61 -2.10 34.46
C GLU A 9 13.98 -1.42 34.59
N GLU A 10 15.07 -2.14 34.30
CA GLU A 10 16.43 -1.60 34.34
C GLU A 10 16.63 -0.50 33.30
N PHE A 11 16.21 -0.74 32.06
CA PHE A 11 16.36 0.22 30.96
C PHE A 11 15.47 1.46 31.13
N ALA A 12 14.22 1.29 31.60
CA ALA A 12 13.34 2.41 31.90
C ALA A 12 13.91 3.28 33.03
N ARG A 13 14.49 2.66 34.06
CA ARG A 13 15.18 3.37 35.15
C ARG A 13 16.37 4.17 34.64
N ASP A 14 17.19 3.59 33.78
CA ASP A 14 18.37 4.26 33.19
C ASP A 14 17.99 5.45 32.29
N THR A 15 16.79 5.43 31.72
CA THR A 15 16.24 6.53 30.91
C THR A 15 15.36 7.49 31.70
N ALA A 16 15.28 7.33 33.03
CA ALA A 16 14.43 8.10 33.94
C ALA A 16 12.93 8.09 33.56
N ARG A 17 12.45 6.94 33.09
CA ARG A 17 11.05 6.71 32.66
C ARG A 17 10.42 5.53 33.40
N SER A 18 9.09 5.45 33.38
CA SER A 18 8.41 4.23 33.78
C SER A 18 8.46 3.19 32.65
N PRO A 19 8.46 1.88 32.96
CA PRO A 19 8.38 0.83 31.94
C PRO A 19 7.14 0.97 31.04
N ASP A 20 6.02 1.37 31.64
CA ASP A 20 4.75 1.59 30.95
C ASP A 20 4.84 2.74 29.94
N ASP A 21 5.42 3.88 30.32
CA ASP A 21 5.62 5.02 29.41
C ASP A 21 6.54 4.67 28.24
N PHE A 22 7.60 3.92 28.52
CA PHE A 22 8.55 3.48 27.49
C PHE A 22 7.90 2.53 26.48
N ILE A 23 7.17 1.54 26.97
CA ILE A 23 6.44 0.61 26.10
C ILE A 23 5.31 1.31 25.34
N ALA A 24 4.58 2.22 25.99
CA ALA A 24 3.54 2.99 25.34
C ALA A 24 4.08 3.79 24.16
N GLU A 25 5.25 4.45 24.29
CA GLU A 25 5.86 5.18 23.18
C GLU A 25 6.25 4.27 22.01
N ILE A 26 6.82 3.10 22.30
CA ILE A 26 7.17 2.11 21.27
C ILE A 26 5.91 1.64 20.55
N LEU A 27 4.90 1.23 21.31
CA LEU A 27 3.63 0.73 20.77
C LEU A 27 2.88 1.80 19.98
N HIS A 28 2.91 3.06 20.43
CA HIS A 28 2.31 4.17 19.71
C HIS A 28 2.97 4.38 18.35
N ARG A 29 4.30 4.35 18.26
CA ARG A 29 4.98 4.48 16.96
C ARG A 29 4.62 3.36 15.99
N TYR A 30 4.54 2.12 16.47
CA TYR A 30 4.10 0.98 15.65
C TYR A 30 2.62 1.07 15.28
N TYR A 31 1.77 1.51 16.21
CA TYR A 31 0.34 1.71 15.98
C TYR A 31 0.08 2.82 14.96
N ASP A 32 0.78 3.95 15.05
CA ASP A 32 0.64 5.07 14.12
C ASP A 32 1.07 4.65 12.72
N ALA A 33 2.20 3.96 12.59
CA ALA A 33 2.65 3.40 11.32
C ALA A 33 1.64 2.39 10.73
N TRP A 34 1.10 1.50 11.58
CA TRP A 34 0.07 0.54 11.17
C TRP A 34 -1.23 1.22 10.76
N LYS A 35 -1.67 2.25 11.51
CA LYS A 35 -2.90 3.00 11.26
C LYS A 35 -2.80 3.77 9.94
N ILE A 36 -1.67 4.45 9.70
CA ILE A 36 -1.40 5.14 8.42
C ILE A 36 -1.43 4.14 7.26
N GLY A 37 -0.77 2.99 7.41
CA GLY A 37 -0.80 1.92 6.39
C GLY A 37 -2.18 1.34 6.16
N ARG A 38 -2.99 1.20 7.21
CA ARG A 38 -4.36 0.67 7.14
C ARG A 38 -5.31 1.68 6.47
N ASP A 39 -5.24 2.94 6.84
CA ASP A 39 -6.07 4.02 6.28
C ASP A 39 -5.75 4.24 4.78
N SER A 40 -4.47 4.14 4.39
CA SER A 40 -4.09 4.22 2.98
C SER A 40 -4.57 3.01 2.16
N ALA A 41 -4.58 1.81 2.75
CA ALA A 41 -5.06 0.60 2.10
C ALA A 41 -6.58 0.58 1.88
N TYR A 42 -7.38 1.06 2.85
CA TYR A 42 -8.83 1.24 2.69
C TYR A 42 -9.15 2.24 1.60
N ARG A 43 -8.43 3.38 1.60
CA ARG A 43 -8.59 4.42 0.59
C ARG A 43 -8.34 3.91 -0.83
N LEU A 44 -7.38 2.99 -1.01
CA LEU A 44 -7.12 2.40 -2.33
C LEU A 44 -8.28 1.53 -2.82
N ASP A 45 -8.91 0.73 -1.95
CA ASP A 45 -10.06 -0.10 -2.35
C ASP A 45 -11.26 0.76 -2.75
N GLU A 46 -11.54 1.81 -1.97
CA GLU A 46 -12.62 2.75 -2.28
C GLU A 46 -12.42 3.39 -3.65
N ILE A 47 -11.20 3.84 -3.95
CA ILE A 47 -10.85 4.45 -5.24
C ILE A 47 -10.96 3.43 -6.39
N VAL A 48 -10.55 2.18 -6.18
CA VAL A 48 -10.71 1.11 -7.19
C VAL A 48 -12.19 0.88 -7.46
N ASP A 49 -13.01 0.77 -6.43
CA ASP A 49 -14.44 0.53 -6.58
C ASP A 49 -15.14 1.73 -7.23
N GLU A 50 -14.79 2.95 -6.85
CA GLU A 50 -15.28 4.18 -7.48
C GLU A 50 -14.91 4.22 -8.97
N TYR A 51 -13.65 3.97 -9.30
CA TYR A 51 -13.20 3.94 -10.68
C TYR A 51 -13.97 2.91 -11.51
N LEU A 52 -14.18 1.70 -10.97
CA LEU A 52 -14.87 0.61 -11.66
C LEU A 52 -16.39 0.83 -11.76
N LYS A 53 -16.98 1.60 -10.84
CA LYS A 53 -18.37 2.08 -10.94
C LYS A 53 -18.51 3.13 -12.03
N THR A 54 -17.58 4.08 -12.14
CA THR A 54 -17.59 5.12 -13.18
C THR A 54 -17.25 4.54 -14.56
N HIS A 55 -16.40 3.52 -14.62
CA HIS A 55 -15.95 2.87 -15.85
C HIS A 55 -16.50 1.44 -15.96
N VAL A 56 -17.84 1.31 -15.98
CA VAL A 56 -18.53 0.01 -15.99
C VAL A 56 -18.08 -0.89 -17.16
N ASN A 57 -17.74 -0.29 -18.30
CA ASN A 57 -17.29 -0.99 -19.51
C ASN A 57 -15.78 -1.24 -19.58
N GLU A 58 -15.03 -1.00 -18.50
CA GLU A 58 -13.60 -1.34 -18.49
C GLU A 58 -13.44 -2.86 -18.52
N HIS A 59 -13.07 -3.40 -19.68
CA HIS A 59 -12.90 -4.84 -19.88
C HIS A 59 -11.73 -5.43 -19.08
N ARG A 60 -10.85 -4.59 -18.51
CA ARG A 60 -9.64 -5.03 -17.80
C ARG A 60 -9.72 -4.75 -16.30
N LYS A 61 -10.90 -4.85 -15.69
CA LYS A 61 -11.09 -4.66 -14.23
C LYS A 61 -10.12 -5.49 -13.39
N HIS A 62 -9.81 -6.71 -13.86
CA HIS A 62 -8.87 -7.59 -13.18
C HIS A 62 -7.47 -6.97 -13.06
N VAL A 63 -6.97 -6.28 -14.08
CA VAL A 63 -5.63 -5.69 -14.03
C VAL A 63 -5.54 -4.57 -13.01
N ILE A 64 -6.62 -3.79 -12.86
CA ILE A 64 -6.71 -2.71 -11.86
C ILE A 64 -6.72 -3.31 -10.46
N ARG A 65 -7.54 -4.34 -10.22
CA ARG A 65 -7.58 -5.03 -8.92
C ARG A 65 -6.25 -5.69 -8.57
N TYR A 66 -5.60 -6.36 -9.53
CA TYR A 66 -4.28 -6.95 -9.33
C TYR A 66 -3.21 -5.90 -9.05
N PHE A 67 -3.26 -4.76 -9.75
CA PHE A 67 -2.36 -3.65 -9.49
C PHE A 67 -2.54 -3.11 -8.07
N ALA A 68 -3.78 -2.88 -7.64
CA ALA A 68 -4.08 -2.42 -6.28
C ALA A 68 -3.60 -3.42 -5.20
N GLN A 69 -3.83 -4.72 -5.42
CA GLN A 69 -3.32 -5.76 -4.52
C GLN A 69 -1.79 -5.77 -4.48
N TRP A 70 -1.12 -5.60 -5.63
CA TRP A 70 0.34 -5.56 -5.70
C TRP A 70 0.90 -4.33 -4.97
N ILE A 71 0.28 -3.15 -5.12
CA ILE A 71 0.62 -1.93 -4.38
C ILE A 71 0.56 -2.18 -2.87
N LYS A 72 -0.54 -2.75 -2.38
CA LYS A 72 -0.72 -3.12 -0.97
C LYS A 72 0.33 -4.10 -0.48
N ASN A 73 0.59 -5.16 -1.24
CA ASN A 73 1.57 -6.19 -0.86
C ASN A 73 3.00 -5.66 -0.79
N LYS A 74 3.31 -4.59 -1.55
CA LYS A 74 4.61 -3.93 -1.52
C LYS A 74 4.70 -2.79 -0.49
N GLY A 75 3.59 -2.46 0.18
CA GLY A 75 3.53 -1.38 1.17
C GLY A 75 3.59 0.02 0.55
N PHE A 76 3.24 0.17 -0.73
CA PHE A 76 3.14 1.50 -1.35
C PHE A 76 1.80 2.15 -1.03
N GLU A 77 1.81 3.47 -0.89
CA GLU A 77 0.60 4.25 -0.68
C GLU A 77 -0.03 4.70 -2.01
N VAL A 78 -1.29 5.13 -1.96
CA VAL A 78 -1.98 5.76 -3.11
C VAL A 78 -1.22 7.00 -3.60
N GLY A 79 -0.47 7.68 -2.72
CA GLY A 79 0.40 8.81 -3.05
C GLY A 79 1.55 8.46 -4.00
N ASP A 80 2.06 7.23 -3.89
CA ASP A 80 3.26 6.82 -4.61
C ASP A 80 2.98 6.42 -6.06
N ILE A 81 1.70 6.18 -6.41
CA ILE A 81 1.29 5.67 -7.72
C ILE A 81 1.73 6.63 -8.83
N ASN A 82 2.72 6.16 -9.60
CA ASN A 82 3.34 6.88 -10.71
C ASN A 82 3.68 5.91 -11.86
N GLU A 83 4.20 6.47 -12.96
CA GLU A 83 4.53 5.69 -14.16
C GLU A 83 5.59 4.60 -13.89
N GLN A 84 6.57 4.87 -13.03
CA GLN A 84 7.61 3.90 -12.69
C GLN A 84 7.03 2.69 -11.94
N LEU A 85 6.06 2.90 -11.04
CA LEU A 85 5.36 1.82 -10.36
C LEU A 85 4.48 1.01 -11.30
N ILE A 86 3.84 1.65 -12.28
CA ILE A 86 3.08 0.93 -13.33
C ILE A 86 4.03 0.02 -14.12
N ASP A 87 5.19 0.53 -14.55
CA ASP A 87 6.15 -0.27 -15.31
C ASP A 87 6.75 -1.40 -14.48
N LYS A 88 7.04 -1.16 -13.20
CA LYS A 88 7.51 -2.18 -12.26
C LYS A 88 6.46 -3.27 -12.04
N PHE A 89 5.20 -2.88 -11.80
CA PHE A 89 4.10 -3.84 -11.70
C PHE A 89 3.97 -4.68 -12.97
N LEU A 90 4.00 -4.06 -14.16
CA LEU A 90 3.89 -4.81 -15.40
C LEU A 90 5.08 -5.74 -15.61
N SER A 91 6.28 -5.34 -15.20
CA SER A 91 7.44 -6.25 -15.22
C SER A 91 7.22 -7.46 -14.32
N ASP A 92 6.85 -7.24 -13.06
CA ASP A 92 6.60 -8.30 -12.07
C ASP A 92 5.44 -9.21 -12.51
N TYR A 93 4.30 -8.62 -12.89
CA TYR A 93 3.09 -9.33 -13.28
C TYR A 93 3.26 -10.19 -14.53
N LEU A 94 4.12 -9.75 -15.46
CA LEU A 94 4.38 -10.45 -16.72
C LEU A 94 5.58 -11.40 -16.63
N SER A 95 6.50 -11.24 -15.67
CA SER A 95 7.64 -12.15 -15.50
C SER A 95 7.24 -13.61 -15.29
N ILE A 96 6.04 -13.85 -14.73
CA ILE A 96 5.50 -15.18 -14.43
C ILE A 96 4.57 -15.67 -15.55
N ARG A 97 4.25 -14.83 -16.55
CA ARG A 97 3.21 -15.10 -17.54
C ARG A 97 3.71 -14.81 -18.96
N SER A 98 3.62 -15.79 -19.85
CA SER A 98 3.85 -15.57 -21.29
C SER A 98 2.73 -14.72 -21.89
N VAL A 99 2.82 -13.41 -21.75
CA VAL A 99 1.83 -12.44 -22.24
C VAL A 99 2.38 -11.74 -23.47
N ARG A 100 1.51 -11.53 -24.47
CA ARG A 100 1.86 -10.80 -25.69
C ARG A 100 2.15 -9.33 -25.38
N GLU A 101 3.12 -8.74 -26.08
CA GLU A 101 3.50 -7.32 -25.93
C GLU A 101 2.30 -6.37 -26.14
N SER A 102 1.38 -6.71 -27.05
CA SER A 102 0.14 -5.97 -27.27
C SER A 102 -0.75 -5.90 -26.01
N THR A 103 -0.80 -6.97 -25.22
CA THR A 103 -1.53 -7.00 -23.95
C THR A 103 -0.84 -6.15 -22.90
N ARG A 104 0.50 -6.12 -22.86
CA ARG A 104 1.27 -5.23 -21.98
C ARG A 104 0.94 -3.76 -22.25
N HIS A 105 0.93 -3.35 -23.51
CA HIS A 105 0.56 -1.98 -23.88
C HIS A 105 -0.88 -1.63 -23.48
N ALA A 106 -1.82 -2.57 -23.66
CA ALA A 106 -3.20 -2.36 -23.25
C ALA A 106 -3.34 -2.22 -21.74
N TYR A 107 -2.63 -3.03 -20.95
CA TYR A 107 -2.61 -2.94 -19.48
C TYR A 107 -2.00 -1.61 -19.03
N ARG A 108 -0.85 -1.21 -19.60
CA ARG A 108 -0.24 0.09 -19.32
C ARG A 108 -1.23 1.24 -19.57
N ARG A 109 -1.95 1.22 -20.69
CA ARG A 109 -2.94 2.26 -21.01
C ARG A 109 -4.10 2.29 -20.02
N THR A 110 -4.61 1.14 -19.59
CA THR A 110 -5.66 1.08 -18.56
C THR A 110 -5.14 1.62 -17.22
N LEU A 111 -3.95 1.21 -16.79
CA LEU A 111 -3.37 1.68 -15.53
C LEU A 111 -3.04 3.17 -15.53
N ARG A 112 -2.63 3.74 -16.67
CA ARG A 112 -2.45 5.20 -16.82
C ARG A 112 -3.76 5.97 -16.65
N ARG A 113 -4.86 5.46 -17.21
CA ARG A 113 -6.20 6.06 -17.03
C ARG A 113 -6.65 5.99 -15.58
N PHE A 114 -6.38 4.86 -14.91
CA PHE A 114 -6.64 4.74 -13.48
C PHE A 114 -5.78 5.73 -12.66
N MET A 115 -4.49 5.85 -12.95
CA MET A 115 -3.61 6.84 -12.30
C MET A 115 -4.08 8.29 -12.52
N ALA A 116 -4.53 8.63 -13.73
CA ALA A 116 -5.09 9.95 -14.02
C ALA A 116 -6.32 10.23 -13.14
N PHE A 117 -7.23 9.27 -13.04
CA PHE A 117 -8.39 9.36 -12.15
C PHE A 117 -8.00 9.58 -10.68
N ILE A 118 -6.99 8.86 -10.18
CA ILE A 118 -6.48 9.06 -8.81
C ILE A 118 -5.98 10.49 -8.59
N LYS A 119 -5.31 11.07 -9.60
CA LYS A 119 -4.80 12.44 -9.52
C LYS A 119 -5.91 13.48 -9.53
N GLU A 120 -6.94 13.26 -10.35
CA GLU A 120 -8.13 14.11 -10.39
C GLU A 120 -8.94 14.04 -9.09
N ALA A 121 -9.10 12.86 -8.50
CA ALA A 121 -9.81 12.67 -7.22
C ALA A 121 -9.04 13.24 -6.00
N LYS A 122 -7.77 13.63 -6.17
CA LYS A 122 -6.95 14.30 -5.15
C LYS A 122 -6.83 15.82 -5.36
N ALA A 123 -7.33 16.35 -6.47
CA ALA A 123 -7.37 17.78 -6.78
C ALA A 123 -8.62 18.42 -6.16
#